data_AF-A0A814ZPN5-F1
#
_entry.id   AF-A0A814ZPN5-F1
#
_cell.length_a   1.000
_cell.length_b   1.000
_cell.length_c   1.000
_cell.angle_alpha   90.00
_cell.angle_beta   90.00
_cell.angle_gamma   90.00
#
_symmetry.space_group_name_H-M   'P 1'
#
loop_
_entity.id
_entity.type
_entity.pdbx_description
1 polymer ?
#
loop_
_entity_poly.entity_id
_entity_poly.type
_entity_poly.pdbx_seq_one_letter_code
_entity_poly.pdbx_strand_id
1 'polypeptide(L)' 'MPENIEEVRSVIDDDSYITIEKMEMQTNLSHGTIQRVVSDHLNLRKITALYMPKYLTDSQRAERVRIYEENLTKFEDETW' A
#
# COMPACT_ATOMS: atom_id res chain seq x y z
N MET A 1 -14.77 2.09 -20.12
CA MET A 1 -13.62 2.39 -19.24
C MET A 1 -13.80 2.00 -17.75
N PRO A 2 -14.60 0.99 -17.34
CA PRO A 2 -14.46 0.40 -15.99
C PRO A 2 -13.23 -0.50 -15.86
N GLU A 3 -12.89 -1.23 -16.93
CA GLU A 3 -11.80 -2.21 -16.97
C GLU A 3 -10.44 -1.59 -16.57
N ASN A 4 -10.07 -0.47 -17.19
CA ASN A 4 -8.83 0.23 -16.84
C ASN A 4 -8.80 0.78 -15.41
N ILE A 5 -9.97 1.08 -14.82
CA ILE A 5 -10.05 1.55 -13.43
C ILE A 5 -9.78 0.38 -12.49
N GLU A 6 -10.36 -0.78 -12.78
CA GLU A 6 -10.16 -1.99 -11.99
C GLU A 6 -8.72 -2.51 -12.09
N GLU A 7 -8.15 -2.45 -13.29
CA GLU A 7 -6.76 -2.84 -13.52
C GLU A 7 -5.78 -1.97 -12.72
N VAL A 8 -5.93 -0.64 -12.79
CA VAL A 8 -5.11 0.29 -12.00
C VAL A 8 -5.35 0.10 -10.50
N ARG A 9 -6.58 -0.18 -10.07
CA ARG A 9 -6.91 -0.48 -8.66
C ARG A 9 -6.18 -1.73 -8.18
N SER A 10 -6.25 -2.83 -8.92
CA SER A 10 -5.58 -4.09 -8.56
C SER A 10 -4.08 -3.89 -8.39
N VAL A 11 -3.45 -3.14 -9.30
CA VAL A 11 -2.01 -2.87 -9.23
C VAL A 11 -1.62 -2.05 -7.98
N ILE A 12 -2.47 -1.10 -7.56
CA ILE A 12 -2.25 -0.30 -6.36
C ILE A 12 -2.51 -1.12 -5.09
N ASP A 13 -3.52 -1.97 -5.10
CA ASP A 13 -3.85 -2.83 -3.96
C ASP A 13 -2.76 -3.89 -3.71
N ASP A 14 -2.08 -4.35 -4.77
CA ASP A 14 -0.91 -5.23 -4.68
C ASP A 14 0.35 -4.50 -4.15
N ASP A 15 0.63 -3.28 -4.60
CA ASP A 15 1.74 -2.44 -4.13
C ASP A 15 1.34 -0.97 -4.00
N SER A 16 0.95 -0.58 -2.78
CA SER A 16 0.57 0.81 -2.48
C SER A 16 1.68 1.86 -2.71
N TYR A 17 2.94 1.44 -2.85
CA TYR A 17 4.09 2.32 -3.10
C TYR A 17 4.43 2.47 -4.59
N ILE A 18 3.71 1.78 -5.47
CA ILE A 18 4.03 1.73 -6.89
C ILE A 18 4.13 3.13 -7.52
N THR A 19 5.06 3.28 -8.45
CA THR A 19 5.23 4.53 -9.22
C THR A 19 4.35 4.51 -10.46
N ILE A 20 4.05 5.68 -11.01
CA ILE A 20 3.27 5.76 -12.24
C ILE A 20 4.02 5.07 -13.38
N GLU A 21 5.35 5.20 -13.47
CA GLU A 21 6.12 4.51 -14.53
C GLU A 21 6.02 2.98 -14.43
N LYS A 22 5.99 2.43 -13.20
CA LYS A 22 5.76 0.99 -13.00
C LYS A 22 4.35 0.57 -13.38
N MET A 23 3.34 1.40 -13.05
CA MET A 23 1.97 1.15 -13.47
C MET A 23 1.82 1.19 -15.00
N GLU A 24 2.52 2.09 -15.70
CA GLU A 24 2.56 2.13 -17.17
C GLU A 24 3.10 0.82 -17.75
N MET A 25 4.18 0.28 -17.18
CA MET A 25 4.76 -0.99 -17.64
C MET A 25 3.84 -2.20 -17.40
N GLN A 26 3.04 -2.19 -16.33
CA GLN A 26 2.17 -3.31 -15.99
C GLN A 26 0.83 -3.28 -16.73
N THR A 27 0.23 -2.09 -16.88
CA THR A 27 -1.11 -1.91 -17.46
C THR A 27 -1.07 -1.51 -18.94
N ASN A 28 0.10 -1.13 -19.46
CA ASN A 28 0.28 -0.56 -20.79
C ASN A 28 -0.59 0.69 -21.06
N LEU A 29 -1.07 1.34 -20.00
CA LEU A 29 -1.80 2.60 -20.06
C LEU A 29 -0.82 3.77 -20.05
N SER A 30 -1.23 4.90 -20.63
CA SER A 30 -0.41 6.11 -20.59
C SER A 30 -0.40 6.74 -19.19
N HIS A 31 0.70 7.41 -18.84
CA HIS A 31 0.85 8.16 -17.60
C HIS A 31 -0.36 9.03 -17.28
N GLY A 32 -0.83 9.82 -18.25
CA GLY A 32 -1.97 10.71 -18.07
C GLY A 32 -3.27 9.97 -17.78
N THR A 33 -3.46 8.79 -18.38
CA THR A 33 -4.62 7.94 -18.11
C THR A 33 -4.58 7.41 -16.69
N ILE A 34 -3.43 6.85 -16.27
CA ILE A 34 -3.23 6.33 -14.92
C ILE A 34 -3.42 7.44 -13.89
N GLN A 35 -2.80 8.60 -14.11
CA GLN A 35 -2.92 9.75 -13.21
C GLN A 35 -4.38 10.17 -13.02
N ARG A 36 -5.15 10.24 -14.11
CA ARG A 36 -6.57 10.60 -14.08
C ARG A 36 -7.43 9.53 -13.40
N VAL A 37 -7.09 8.25 -13.59
CA VAL A 37 -7.74 7.14 -12.86
C VAL A 37 -7.48 7.25 -11.37
N VAL A 38 -6.22 7.42 -10.97
CA VAL A 38 -5.83 7.56 -9.56
C VAL A 38 -6.51 8.76 -8.91
N SER A 39 -6.47 9.94 -9.54
CA SER A 39 -7.01 11.17 -8.96
C SER A 39 -8.53 11.27 -9.06
N ASP A 40 -9.11 11.05 -10.24
CA ASP A 40 -10.50 11.45 -10.52
C ASP A 40 -11.47 10.30 -10.28
N HIS A 41 -11.02 9.05 -10.49
CA HIS A 41 -11.88 7.86 -10.41
C HIS A 41 -11.70 7.11 -9.08
N LEU A 42 -10.47 6.93 -8.61
CA LEU A 42 -10.17 6.28 -7.33
C LEU A 42 -10.13 7.26 -6.16
N ASN A 43 -10.07 8.57 -6.45
CA ASN A 43 -9.95 9.65 -5.46
C ASN A 43 -8.76 9.44 -4.51
N LEU A 44 -7.67 8.88 -5.04
CA LEU A 44 -6.43 8.63 -4.34
C LEU A 44 -5.42 9.74 -4.63
N ARG A 45 -4.62 10.06 -3.63
CA ARG A 45 -3.46 10.93 -3.78
C ARG A 45 -2.24 10.16 -3.31
N LYS A 46 -1.15 10.21 -4.09
CA LYS A 46 0.13 9.67 -3.65
C LYS A 46 0.63 10.49 -2.46
N ILE A 47 0.54 9.93 -1.27
CA ILE A 47 1.19 10.46 -0.08
C ILE A 47 2.53 9.75 -0.02
N THR A 48 3.59 10.42 -0.49
CA THR A 48 4.95 9.92 -0.29
C THR A 48 5.21 9.78 1.20
N ALA A 49 5.32 8.54 1.66
CA ALA A 49 5.68 8.25 3.04
C ALA A 49 7.13 8.67 3.29
N LEU A 50 7.35 9.26 4.46
CA LEU A 50 8.65 9.62 5.04
C LEU A 50 9.64 8.45 4.98
N TYR A 51 10.95 8.73 5.12
CA TYR A 51 12.01 7.73 5.17
C TYR A 51 11.71 6.63 6.20
N MET A 52 11.25 5.48 5.73
CA MET A 52 10.96 4.31 6.56
C MET A 52 12.26 3.50 6.71
N PRO A 53 12.73 3.21 7.93
CA PRO A 53 14.06 2.62 8.16
C PRO A 53 14.26 1.23 7.55
N LYS A 54 13.19 0.53 7.14
CA LYS A 54 13.27 -0.71 6.34
C LYS A 54 11.89 -1.09 5.80
N TYR A 55 11.82 -1.60 4.56
CA TYR A 55 10.65 -2.34 4.10
C TYR A 55 10.59 -3.67 4.85
N LEU A 56 9.48 -3.91 5.55
CA LEU A 56 9.28 -5.15 6.27
C LEU A 56 8.76 -6.23 5.32
N THR A 57 9.22 -7.47 5.49
CA THR A 57 8.60 -8.65 4.87
C THR A 57 7.26 -8.98 5.53
N ASP A 58 6.42 -9.79 4.89
CA ASP A 58 5.16 -10.24 5.50
C ASP A 58 5.39 -10.96 6.84
N SER A 59 6.43 -11.79 6.92
CA SER A 59 6.82 -12.46 8.16
C SER A 59 7.21 -11.47 9.26
N GLN A 60 7.94 -10.41 8.93
CA GLN A 60 8.32 -9.37 9.88
C GLN A 60 7.11 -8.54 10.33
N ARG A 61 6.13 -8.29 9.44
CA ARG A 61 4.87 -7.64 9.81
C ARG A 61 4.07 -8.51 10.78
N ALA A 62 3.90 -9.79 10.47
CA ALA A 62 3.17 -10.73 11.32
C ALA A 62 3.80 -10.87 12.70
N GLU A 63 5.13 -10.99 12.75
CA GLU A 63 5.85 -11.09 14.02
C GLU A 63 5.73 -9.81 14.86
N ARG A 64 5.73 -8.63 14.23
CA ARG A 64 5.48 -7.38 14.96
C ARG A 64 4.08 -7.35 15.57
N VAL A 65 3.05 -7.77 14.83
CA VAL A 65 1.68 -7.83 15.36
C VAL A 65 1.62 -8.75 16.57
N ARG A 66 2.17 -9.97 16.47
CA ARG A 66 2.25 -10.93 17.58
C ARG A 66 2.90 -10.32 18.83
N ILE A 67 4.04 -9.66 18.67
CA ILE A 67 4.76 -9.01 19.77
C ILE A 67 3.92 -7.89 20.39
N TYR A 68 3.23 -7.09 19.58
CA TYR A 68 2.39 -6.01 20.11
C TYR A 68 1.18 -6.54 20.87
N GLU A 69 0.54 -7.62 20.41
CA GLU A 69 -0.55 -8.29 21.12
C GLU A 69 -0.08 -8.87 22.46
N GLU A 70 1.09 -9.52 22.49
CA GLU A 70 1.70 -10.00 23.73
C GLU A 70 2.03 -8.86 24.70
N ASN A 71 2.58 -7.76 24.20
CA ASN A 71 2.90 -6.59 25.03
C ASN A 71 1.64 -5.91 25.57
N LEU A 72 0.58 -5.84 24.75
CA LEU A 72 -0.71 -5.30 25.18
C LEU A 72 -1.31 -6.15 26.29
N THR A 73 -1.30 -7.48 26.12
CA THR A 73 -1.78 -8.42 27.14
C THR A 73 -1.01 -8.24 28.45
N LYS A 74 0.33 -8.18 28.40
CA LYS A 74 1.16 -7.94 29.60
C LYS A 74 0.85 -6.61 30.28
N PHE A 75 0.59 -5.56 29.49
CA PHE A 75 0.24 -4.25 30.00
C PHE A 75 -1.13 -4.28 30.69
N GLU A 76 -2.12 -4.94 30.10
CA GLU A 76 -3.47 -5.09 30.67
C GLU A 76 -3.48 -5.95 31.94
N ASP A 77 -2.66 -7.00 31.98
CA ASP A 77 -2.49 -7.88 33.14
C ASP A 77 -1.60 -7.27 34.25
N GLU A 78 -1.11 -6.03 34.08
CA GLU A 78 -0.13 -5.38 34.98
C GLU A 78 1.14 -6.22 35.24
N THR A 79 1.50 -7.10 34.31
CA THR A 79 2.66 -7.99 34.37
C THR A 79 3.85 -7.47 33.57
N TRP A 80 3.83 -6.17 33.24
CA TRP A 80 4.82 -5.48 32.42
C TRP A 80 6.14 -5.21 33.17
#